data_AF-A0A955YDG2-F1
#
_entry.id   AF-A0A955YDG2-F1
#
_cell.length_a   1.000
_cell.length_b   1.000
_cell.length_c   1.000
_cell.angle_alpha   90.00
_cell.angle_beta   90.00
_cell.angle_gamma   90.00
#
_symmetry.space_group_name_H-M   'P 1'
#
loop_
_entity.id
_entity.type
_entity.pdbx_description
1 polymer ?
#
loop_
_entity_poly.entity_id
_entity_poly.type
_entity_poly.pdbx_seq_one_letter_code
_entity_poly.pdbx_strand_id
1 'polypeptide(L)'
;GTGGVTAARVDGQPLTEVTSPAEAAFETDLPDGDDEDTVPDYVISGGLDPWYAYDVETHILTPKPRVYVVRTTEDAVFRIAVERYYDQAGGSGHPTLRFAVLPTP
;
A
#
# COMPACT_ATOMS: atom_id res chain seq x y z
N GLY A 1 5.00 1.26 -11.86
CA GLY A 1 4.71 1.94 -13.13
C GLY A 1 5.97 2.55 -13.74
N THR A 2 5.83 3.36 -14.79
CA THR A 2 6.97 4.00 -15.51
C THR A 2 7.70 5.07 -14.71
N GLY A 3 7.19 5.47 -13.53
CA GLY A 3 7.80 6.48 -12.66
C GLY A 3 9.02 6.02 -11.86
N GLY A 4 9.44 4.75 -11.96
CA GLY A 4 10.65 4.24 -11.32
C GLY A 4 10.56 4.01 -9.80
N VAL A 5 9.45 4.36 -9.16
CA VAL A 5 9.15 4.03 -7.77
C VAL A 5 8.87 2.53 -7.65
N THR A 6 9.34 1.93 -6.55
CA THR A 6 9.07 0.53 -6.20
C THR A 6 8.55 0.44 -4.77
N ALA A 7 7.76 -0.61 -4.49
CA ALA A 7 7.20 -0.84 -3.17
C ALA A 7 7.22 -2.33 -2.80
N ALA A 8 7.43 -2.61 -1.52
CA ALA A 8 7.30 -3.93 -0.93
C ALA A 8 6.19 -3.94 0.12
N ARG A 9 5.50 -5.07 0.27
CA ARG A 9 4.41 -5.27 1.24
C ARG A 9 4.93 -6.01 2.48
N VAL A 10 4.60 -5.52 3.66
CA VAL A 10 4.93 -6.16 4.94
C VAL A 10 3.67 -6.23 5.81
N ASP A 11 3.21 -7.46 6.07
CA ASP A 11 1.98 -7.73 6.81
C ASP A 11 2.21 -8.04 8.29
N GLY A 12 1.25 -7.65 9.12
CA GLY A 12 1.19 -7.99 10.54
C GLY A 12 2.21 -7.27 11.43
N GLN A 13 3.08 -6.43 10.86
CA GLN A 13 4.08 -5.67 11.61
C GLN A 13 3.66 -4.21 11.82
N PRO A 14 3.87 -3.64 13.02
CA PRO A 14 3.62 -2.22 13.23
C PRO A 14 4.63 -1.37 12.46
N LEU A 15 4.20 -0.20 11.99
CA LEU A 15 5.01 0.73 11.18
C LEU A 15 6.38 1.04 11.78
N THR A 16 6.52 1.06 13.11
CA THR A 16 7.79 1.35 13.79
C THR A 16 8.81 0.22 13.75
N GLU A 17 8.37 -1.03 13.58
CA GLU A 17 9.22 -2.22 13.59
C GLU A 17 9.63 -2.69 12.19
N VAL A 18 8.91 -2.24 11.15
CA VAL A 18 9.25 -2.58 9.78
C VAL A 18 10.64 -2.04 9.44
N THR A 19 11.49 -2.93 8.92
CA THR A 19 12.81 -2.64 8.36
C THR A 19 12.79 -2.81 6.84
N SER A 20 13.93 -2.58 6.17
CA SER A 20 14.00 -2.76 4.72
C SER A 20 13.82 -4.23 4.37
N PRO A 21 12.87 -4.59 3.49
CA PRO A 21 12.72 -5.96 2.99
C PRO A 21 13.89 -6.34 2.07
N ALA A 22 13.95 -7.61 1.69
CA ALA A 22 14.87 -8.07 0.66
C ALA A 22 14.57 -7.38 -0.69
N GLU A 23 15.60 -7.11 -1.48
CA GLU A 23 15.46 -6.45 -2.80
C GLU A 23 14.45 -7.14 -3.73
N ALA A 24 14.37 -8.47 -3.68
CA ALA A 24 13.43 -9.25 -4.48
C ALA A 24 11.94 -9.05 -4.08
N ALA A 25 11.66 -8.42 -2.94
CA ALA A 25 10.30 -8.11 -2.50
C ALA A 25 9.79 -6.77 -3.05
N PHE A 26 10.64 -5.97 -3.69
CA PHE A 26 10.23 -4.69 -4.28
C PHE A 26 9.61 -4.92 -5.65
N GLU A 27 8.37 -4.46 -5.78
CA GLU A 27 7.56 -4.55 -6.98
C GLU A 27 7.32 -3.15 -7.55
N THR A 28 6.92 -3.08 -8.81
CA THR A 28 6.49 -1.84 -9.47
C THR A 28 5.07 -2.03 -9.97
N ASP A 29 4.25 -0.97 -10.03
CA ASP A 29 2.92 -1.10 -10.64
C ASP A 29 3.03 -1.60 -12.07
N LEU A 30 2.09 -2.46 -12.44
CA LEU A 30 1.99 -3.05 -13.76
C LEU A 30 0.79 -2.44 -14.50
N PRO A 31 0.76 -2.55 -15.84
CA PRO A 31 -0.47 -2.38 -16.59
C PRO A 31 -1.58 -3.29 -16.07
N ASP A 32 -2.80 -3.01 -16.52
CA ASP A 32 -3.97 -3.85 -16.28
C ASP A 32 -3.71 -5.32 -16.66
N GLY A 33 -4.11 -6.21 -15.75
CA GLY A 33 -3.91 -7.64 -15.84
C GLY A 33 -5.00 -8.36 -16.64
N ASP A 34 -5.02 -9.69 -16.55
CA ASP A 34 -6.13 -10.50 -17.04
C ASP A 34 -7.04 -10.84 -15.85
N ASP A 35 -7.75 -9.82 -15.34
CA ASP A 35 -8.72 -9.95 -14.26
C ASP A 35 -10.08 -9.34 -14.64
N GLU A 36 -11.01 -9.26 -13.67
CA GLU A 36 -12.38 -8.86 -13.94
C GLU A 36 -12.59 -7.34 -14.07
N ASP A 37 -11.60 -6.52 -13.71
CA ASP A 37 -11.69 -5.07 -13.84
C ASP A 37 -10.84 -4.53 -15.00
N THR A 38 -10.60 -3.23 -15.02
CA THR A 38 -9.78 -2.58 -16.07
C THR A 38 -8.79 -1.60 -15.45
N VAL A 39 -8.47 -1.83 -14.18
CA VAL A 39 -7.65 -0.96 -13.34
C VAL A 39 -6.24 -1.51 -13.35
N PRO A 40 -5.22 -0.67 -13.58
CA PRO A 40 -3.85 -1.13 -13.50
C PRO A 40 -3.52 -1.79 -12.16
N ASP A 41 -2.68 -2.81 -12.20
CA ASP A 41 -2.19 -3.54 -11.04
C ASP A 41 -1.22 -2.69 -10.21
N TYR A 42 -1.79 -1.82 -9.37
CA TYR A 42 -1.04 -1.02 -8.41
C TYR A 42 -0.63 -1.83 -7.20
N VAL A 43 0.64 -1.72 -6.80
CA VAL A 43 1.17 -2.49 -5.64
C VAL A 43 0.40 -2.18 -4.34
N ILE A 44 -0.11 -0.95 -4.20
CA ILE A 44 -0.83 -0.50 -2.99
C ILE A 44 -2.34 -0.73 -3.08
N SER A 45 -2.98 -0.35 -4.19
CA SER A 45 -4.44 -0.21 -4.29
C SER A 45 -5.09 -0.99 -5.43
N GLY A 46 -4.32 -1.72 -6.23
CA GLY A 46 -4.81 -2.45 -7.40
C GLY A 46 -4.61 -3.96 -7.25
N GLY A 47 -5.14 -4.70 -8.23
CA GLY A 47 -5.09 -6.15 -8.30
C GLY A 47 -5.81 -6.86 -7.14
N LEU A 48 -5.49 -8.15 -6.98
CA LEU A 48 -6.20 -9.07 -6.08
C LEU A 48 -5.94 -8.85 -4.57
N ASP A 49 -4.94 -8.06 -4.19
CA ASP A 49 -4.54 -7.90 -2.78
C ASP A 49 -4.26 -6.43 -2.39
N PRO A 50 -5.30 -5.57 -2.39
CA PRO A 50 -5.17 -4.14 -2.08
C PRO A 50 -4.94 -3.89 -0.59
N TRP A 51 -4.69 -2.63 -0.21
CA TRP A 51 -4.47 -2.19 1.18
C TRP A 51 -5.63 -2.45 2.14
N TYR A 52 -6.81 -2.80 1.63
CA TYR A 52 -8.02 -3.04 2.42
C TYR A 52 -8.55 -4.47 2.29
N ALA A 53 -9.32 -4.88 3.29
CA ALA A 53 -10.30 -5.96 3.16
C ALA A 53 -11.66 -5.32 2.85
N TYR A 54 -12.30 -5.79 1.79
CA TYR A 54 -13.65 -5.36 1.40
C TYR A 54 -14.68 -6.34 1.92
N ASP A 55 -15.66 -5.81 2.64
CA ASP A 55 -16.84 -6.55 3.05
C ASP A 55 -17.94 -6.33 2.00
N VAL A 56 -18.32 -7.40 1.30
CA VAL A 56 -19.29 -7.34 0.19
C VAL A 56 -20.74 -7.17 0.65
N GLU A 57 -21.05 -7.46 1.91
CA GLU A 57 -22.41 -7.31 2.46
C GLU A 57 -22.66 -5.87 2.90
N THR A 58 -21.65 -5.25 3.53
CA THR A 58 -21.74 -3.90 4.10
C THR A 58 -21.12 -2.83 3.21
N HIS A 59 -20.38 -3.23 2.18
CA HIS A 59 -19.59 -2.36 1.31
C HIS A 59 -18.55 -1.51 2.05
N ILE A 60 -18.03 -2.03 3.18
CA ILE A 60 -17.02 -1.34 4.01
C ILE A 60 -15.61 -1.79 3.61
N LEU A 61 -14.70 -0.82 3.46
CA LEU A 61 -13.27 -1.04 3.26
C LEU A 61 -12.52 -0.88 4.59
N THR A 62 -11.98 -1.97 5.11
CA THR A 62 -11.17 -1.94 6.35
C THR A 62 -9.69 -2.03 6.00
N PRO A 63 -8.84 -1.06 6.40
CA PRO A 63 -7.41 -1.17 6.18
C PRO A 63 -6.83 -2.44 6.80
N LYS A 64 -6.01 -3.16 6.04
CA LYS A 64 -5.27 -4.33 6.54
C LYS A 64 -4.16 -3.87 7.51
N PRO A 65 -3.73 -4.71 8.46
CA PRO A 65 -2.51 -4.47 9.25
C PRO A 65 -1.27 -4.64 8.34
N ARG A 66 -1.07 -3.69 7.43
CA ARG A 66 -0.09 -3.74 6.35
C ARG A 66 0.71 -2.45 6.30
N VAL A 67 2.02 -2.60 6.09
CA VAL A 67 2.94 -1.50 5.83
C VAL A 67 3.55 -1.69 4.45
N TYR A 68 3.59 -0.61 3.69
CA TYR A 68 4.29 -0.54 2.42
C TYR A 68 5.66 0.10 2.64
N VAL A 69 6.71 -0.56 2.18
CA VAL A 69 8.05 0.02 2.11
C VAL A 69 8.26 0.55 0.71
N VAL A 70 8.22 1.86 0.55
CA VAL A 70 8.29 2.54 -0.75
C VAL A 70 9.68 3.13 -0.95
N ARG A 71 10.33 2.76 -2.05
CA ARG A 71 11.61 3.31 -2.50
C ARG A 71 11.37 4.29 -3.65
N THR A 72 11.80 5.53 -3.45
CA THR A 72 11.73 6.60 -4.44
C THR A 72 12.85 6.50 -5.47
N THR A 73 12.79 7.32 -6.52
CA THR A 73 13.85 7.43 -7.53
C THR A 73 15.12 8.13 -7.03
N GLU A 74 15.08 8.74 -5.85
CA GLU A 74 16.22 9.38 -5.16
C GLU A 74 16.75 8.51 -4.01
N ASP A 75 16.45 7.20 -4.04
CA ASP A 75 16.85 6.19 -3.06
C ASP A 75 16.33 6.42 -1.62
N ALA A 76 15.49 7.44 -1.39
CA ALA A 76 14.79 7.60 -0.12
C ALA A 76 13.76 6.46 0.05
N VAL A 77 13.73 5.88 1.26
CA VAL A 77 12.84 4.77 1.61
C VAL A 77 11.87 5.19 2.72
N PHE A 78 10.58 4.89 2.53
CA PHE A 78 9.50 5.24 3.45
C PHE A 78 8.73 4.00 3.87
N ARG A 79 8.28 3.99 5.13
CA ARG A 79 7.23 3.10 5.60
C ARG A 79 5.91 3.86 5.55
N ILE A 80 4.90 3.27 4.95
CA ILE A 80 3.58 3.88 4.76
C ILE A 80 2.51 2.88 5.17
N ALA A 81 1.56 3.31 5.98
CA ALA A 81 0.36 2.54 6.32
C ALA A 81 -0.89 3.39 6.05
N VAL A 82 -1.93 2.76 5.51
CA VAL A 82 -3.27 3.35 5.43
C VAL A 82 -3.98 3.03 6.75
N GLU A 83 -4.31 4.05 7.55
CA GLU A 83 -4.91 3.85 8.87
C GLU A 83 -6.43 4.03 8.86
N ARG A 84 -6.94 4.87 7.96
CA ARG A 84 -8.38 5.13 7.77
C ARG A 84 -8.68 5.43 6.32
N TYR A 85 -9.95 5.28 5.94
CA TYR A 85 -10.50 5.65 4.63
C TYR A 85 -11.79 6.47 4.71
N TYR A 86 -12.45 6.45 5.86
CA TYR A 86 -13.67 7.21 6.09
C TYR A 86 -13.39 8.40 7.00
N ASP A 87 -14.11 9.50 6.79
CA ASP A 87 -14.09 10.64 7.71
C ASP A 87 -14.88 10.35 9.00
N GLN A 88 -14.95 11.33 9.91
CA GLN A 88 -15.67 11.18 11.17
C GLN A 88 -17.20 11.10 11.01
N ALA A 89 -17.74 11.55 9.87
CA ALA A 89 -19.16 11.47 9.53
C ALA A 89 -19.51 10.17 8.78
N GLY A 90 -18.52 9.35 8.42
CA GLY A 90 -18.68 8.11 7.66
C GLY A 90 -18.58 8.27 6.14
N GLY A 91 -18.20 9.45 5.64
CA GLY A 91 -17.95 9.68 4.22
C GLY A 91 -16.72 8.89 3.74
N SER A 92 -16.83 8.18 2.61
CA SER A 92 -15.73 7.44 1.99
C SER A 92 -14.77 8.35 1.21
N GLY A 93 -13.55 7.89 0.94
CA GLY A 93 -12.58 8.64 0.13
C GLY A 93 -11.73 9.63 0.92
N HIS A 94 -11.64 9.47 2.24
CA HIS A 94 -10.88 10.31 3.15
C HIS A 94 -9.74 9.51 3.81
N PRO A 95 -8.69 9.14 3.06
CA PRO A 95 -7.61 8.32 3.59
C PRO A 95 -6.80 9.09 4.64
N THR A 96 -6.49 8.43 5.75
CA THR A 96 -5.45 8.86 6.68
C THR A 96 -4.24 7.96 6.48
N LEU A 97 -3.11 8.57 6.14
CA LEU A 97 -1.84 7.87 5.98
C LEU A 97 -0.95 8.16 7.18
N ARG A 98 -0.32 7.12 7.72
CA ARG A 98 0.83 7.27 8.60
C ARG A 98 2.08 6.88 7.83
N PHE A 99 3.11 7.70 7.92
CA PHE A 99 4.37 7.43 7.26
C PHE A 99 5.57 7.83 8.12
N ALA A 100 6.70 7.18 7.87
CA ALA A 100 7.99 7.54 8.44
C ALA A 100 9.11 7.19 7.46
N VAL A 101 10.18 8.00 7.45
CA VAL A 101 11.41 7.62 6.76
C VAL A 101 11.94 6.33 7.39
N LEU A 102 12.42 5.41 6.55
CA LEU A 102 13.20 4.27 6.95
C LEU A 102 14.66 4.60 6.66
N PRO A 103 15.50 4.81 7.68
CA PRO A 103 16.92 5.08 7.47
C PRO A 103 17.55 3.93 6.69
N THR A 104 18.29 4.26 5.65
CA THR A 104 19.23 3.32 5.05
C THR A 104 20.35 3.02 6.05
N PRO A 105 20.78 1.75 6.16
CA PRO A 105 21.94 1.39 6.97
C PRO A 105 23.22 2.16 6.59
#